data_AF-A0A6C0DDC1-F1
#
_entry.id   AF-A0A6C0DDC1-F1
#
_cell.length_a   1.000
_cell.length_b   1.000
_cell.length_c   1.000
_cell.angle_alpha   90.00
_cell.angle_beta   90.00
_cell.angle_gamma   90.00
#
_symmetry.space_group_name_H-M   'P 1'
#
loop_
_entity.id
_entity.type
_entity.pdbx_description
1 polymer ?
#
loop_
_entity_poly.entity_id
_entity_poly.type
_entity_poly.pdbx_seq_one_letter_code
_entity_poly.pdbx_strand_id
1 'polypeptide(L)'
;MSSSVWMNKTFDKIVEYLDKESVRVSLETKVIDPILNHIMNRIFPYIILLCIMFIVLIFSVFIILAILVMRGTTAHIVSYSKADT
;
A
#
# COMPACT_ATOMS: atom_id res chain seq x y z
N MET A 1 -8.31 -41.54 2.59
CA MET A 1 -9.59 -40.82 2.39
C MET A 1 -10.31 -40.41 3.69
N SER A 2 -9.75 -40.63 4.89
CA SER A 2 -10.44 -40.34 6.17
C SER A 2 -10.04 -39.00 6.83
N SER A 3 -8.85 -38.47 6.55
CA SER A 3 -8.31 -37.29 7.27
C SER A 3 -8.99 -35.95 6.93
N SER A 4 -9.53 -35.80 5.72
CA SER A 4 -10.22 -34.56 5.30
C SER A 4 -11.63 -34.43 5.88
N VAL A 5 -12.33 -35.54 6.13
CA VAL A 5 -13.70 -35.53 6.67
C VAL A 5 -13.71 -35.09 8.14
N TRP A 6 -12.70 -35.48 8.91
CA TRP A 6 -12.57 -35.07 10.30
C TRP A 6 -12.16 -33.59 10.41
N MET A 7 -11.33 -33.08 9.50
CA MET A 7 -11.02 -31.64 9.42
C MET A 7 -12.26 -30.82 9.12
N ASN A 8 -13.08 -31.24 8.15
CA ASN A 8 -14.30 -30.52 7.80
C ASN A 8 -15.30 -30.50 8.97
N LYS A 9 -15.49 -31.62 9.67
CA LYS A 9 -16.35 -31.66 10.87
C LYS A 9 -15.87 -30.79 12.01
N THR A 10 -14.55 -30.67 12.18
CA THR A 10 -13.96 -29.80 13.22
C THR A 10 -14.06 -28.33 12.81
N PHE A 11 -13.88 -28.01 11.53
CA PHE A 11 -14.08 -26.68 10.99
C PHE A 11 -15.54 -26.22 11.11
N ASP A 12 -16.51 -27.05 10.73
CA ASP A 12 -17.93 -26.70 10.81
C ASP A 12 -18.36 -26.40 12.25
N LYS A 13 -17.88 -27.18 13.22
CA LYS A 13 -18.12 -26.87 14.64
C LYS A 13 -17.45 -25.57 15.06
N ILE A 14 -16.19 -25.33 14.67
CA ILE A 14 -15.50 -24.07 15.02
C ILE A 14 -16.23 -22.87 14.41
N VAL A 15 -16.72 -22.99 13.18
CA VAL A 15 -17.52 -21.96 12.50
C VAL A 15 -18.85 -21.74 13.21
N GLU A 16 -19.56 -22.80 13.62
CA GLU A 16 -20.82 -22.71 14.38
C GLU A 16 -20.63 -22.06 15.77
N TYR A 17 -19.48 -22.29 16.42
CA TYR A 17 -19.12 -21.61 17.67
C TYR A 17 -18.66 -20.15 17.47
N LEU A 18 -18.11 -19.83 16.29
CA LEU A 18 -17.72 -18.47 15.90
C LEU A 18 -18.90 -17.61 15.42
N ASP A 19 -19.94 -18.24 14.88
CA ASP A 19 -21.16 -17.59 14.40
C ASP A 19 -22.09 -17.12 15.54
N LYS A 20 -21.80 -17.53 16.78
CA LYS A 20 -22.40 -16.91 17.96
C LYS A 20 -21.90 -15.46 18.07
N GLU A 21 -22.85 -14.54 17.94
CA GLU A 21 -22.67 -13.08 17.98
C GLU A 21 -21.83 -12.59 19.19
N SER A 22 -21.91 -13.28 20.33
CA SER A 22 -21.11 -12.98 21.53
C SER A 22 -19.61 -13.35 21.43
N VAL A 23 -19.28 -14.37 20.64
CA VAL A 23 -17.90 -14.82 20.40
C VAL A 23 -17.26 -13.96 19.33
N ARG A 24 -18.02 -13.53 18.32
CA ARG A 24 -17.55 -12.64 17.24
C ARG A 24 -17.04 -11.30 17.78
N VAL A 25 -17.81 -10.68 18.68
CA VAL A 25 -17.41 -9.44 19.36
C VAL A 25 -16.19 -9.66 20.25
N SER A 26 -16.15 -10.74 21.04
CA SER A 26 -14.97 -11.07 21.87
C SER A 26 -13.73 -11.40 21.04
N LEU A 27 -13.86 -12.04 19.88
CA LEU A 27 -12.73 -12.34 18.99
C LEU A 27 -12.20 -11.05 18.35
N GLU A 28 -13.09 -10.15 17.96
CA GLU A 28 -12.74 -8.84 17.43
C GLU A 28 -11.91 -8.04 18.44
N THR A 29 -12.39 -7.94 19.69
CA THR A 29 -11.70 -7.11 20.70
C THR A 29 -10.52 -7.79 21.40
N LYS A 30 -10.51 -9.13 21.54
CA LYS A 30 -9.42 -9.83 22.26
C LYS A 30 -8.35 -10.42 21.37
N VAL A 31 -8.63 -10.68 20.10
CA VAL A 31 -7.70 -11.40 19.21
C VAL A 31 -7.37 -10.57 17.99
N ILE A 32 -8.38 -10.04 17.30
CA ILE A 32 -8.18 -9.24 16.09
C ILE A 32 -7.54 -7.90 16.45
N ASP A 33 -7.99 -7.19 17.49
CA ASP A 33 -7.36 -5.94 17.94
C ASP A 33 -5.86 -6.08 18.27
N PRO A 34 -5.40 -7.01 19.12
CA PRO A 34 -3.97 -7.12 19.40
C PRO A 34 -3.17 -7.60 18.18
N ILE A 35 -3.75 -8.43 17.31
CA ILE A 35 -3.08 -8.86 16.07
C ILE A 35 -2.95 -7.69 15.10
N LEU A 36 -4.05 -6.96 14.85
CA LEU A 36 -4.06 -5.77 14.01
C LEU A 36 -3.15 -4.71 14.57
N ASN A 37 -3.14 -4.49 15.89
CA ASN A 37 -2.30 -3.48 16.51
C ASN A 37 -0.83 -3.91 16.46
N HIS A 38 -0.50 -5.19 16.62
CA HIS A 38 0.86 -5.71 16.46
C HIS A 38 1.35 -5.60 15.00
N ILE A 39 0.48 -5.95 14.05
CA ILE A 39 0.76 -5.82 12.61
C ILE A 39 0.88 -4.34 12.22
N MET A 40 -0.03 -3.47 12.67
CA MET A 40 0.03 -2.04 12.45
C MET A 40 1.30 -1.45 13.02
N ASN A 41 1.68 -1.75 14.26
CA ASN A 41 2.89 -1.19 14.87
C ASN A 41 4.15 -1.58 14.07
N ARG A 42 4.11 -2.77 13.45
CA ARG A 42 5.20 -3.23 12.59
C ARG A 42 5.13 -2.64 11.18
N ILE A 43 3.93 -2.45 10.62
CA ILE A 43 3.67 -1.92 9.27
C ILE A 43 3.85 -0.41 9.21
N PHE A 44 3.53 0.32 10.28
CA PHE A 44 3.63 1.77 10.37
C PHE A 44 5.00 2.32 9.94
N PRO A 45 6.14 1.80 10.43
CA PRO A 45 7.45 2.26 9.96
C PRO A 45 7.70 1.93 8.48
N TYR A 46 7.17 0.83 7.94
CA TYR A 46 7.29 0.53 6.51
C TYR A 46 6.43 1.46 5.66
N ILE A 47 5.24 1.85 6.12
CA ILE A 47 4.40 2.84 5.43
C ILE A 47 5.11 4.19 5.40
N ILE A 48 5.72 4.62 6.52
CA ILE A 48 6.52 5.86 6.56
C ILE A 48 7.67 5.78 5.55
N LEU A 49 8.40 4.66 5.52
CA LEU A 49 9.51 4.44 4.58
C LEU A 49 9.02 4.51 3.13
N LEU A 50 7.88 3.89 2.83
CA LEU A 50 7.24 3.90 1.52
C LEU A 50 6.82 5.32 1.12
N CYS A 51 6.25 6.09 2.05
CA CYS A 51 5.92 7.50 1.83
C CYS A 51 7.16 8.33 1.49
N ILE A 52 8.27 8.15 2.21
CA ILE A 52 9.53 8.84 1.92
C ILE A 52 10.03 8.48 0.51
N MET A 53 10.03 7.18 0.15
CA MET A 53 10.41 6.74 -1.19
C MET A 53 9.52 7.36 -2.27
N PHE A 54 8.22 7.45 -2.01
CA PHE A 54 7.26 8.03 -2.93
C PHE A 54 7.49 9.54 -3.14
N ILE A 55 7.77 10.28 -2.06
CA ILE A 55 8.10 11.71 -2.14
C ILE A 55 9.35 11.91 -2.98
N VAL A 56 10.41 11.13 -2.76
CA VAL A 56 11.64 11.20 -3.57
C VAL A 56 11.35 10.93 -5.05
N LEU A 57 10.50 9.95 -5.34
CA LEU A 57 10.11 9.61 -6.70
C LEU A 57 9.34 10.76 -7.37
N ILE A 58 8.38 11.36 -6.66
CA ILE A 58 7.65 12.54 -7.15
C ILE A 58 8.62 13.70 -7.41
N PHE A 59 9.53 13.98 -6.48
CA PHE A 59 10.55 15.04 -6.66
C PHE A 59 11.42 14.78 -7.90
N SER A 60 11.87 13.54 -8.10
CA SER A 60 12.64 13.15 -9.28
C SER A 60 11.89 13.44 -10.58
N VAL A 61 10.61 13.03 -10.65
CA VAL A 61 9.75 13.30 -11.82
C VAL A 61 9.59 14.80 -12.05
N PHE A 62 9.35 15.57 -10.98
CA PHE A 62 9.25 17.03 -11.08
C PHE A 62 10.52 17.68 -11.63
N ILE A 63 11.69 17.26 -11.16
CA ILE A 63 12.98 17.78 -11.62
C ILE A 63 13.18 17.45 -13.11
N ILE A 64 12.92 16.21 -13.51
CA ILE A 64 13.05 15.79 -14.91
C ILE A 64 12.11 16.61 -15.81
N LEU A 65 10.86 16.80 -15.39
CA LEU A 65 9.89 17.63 -16.12
C LEU A 65 10.35 19.08 -16.21
N ALA A 66 10.84 19.67 -15.12
CA ALA A 66 11.35 21.04 -15.11
C ALA A 66 12.53 21.22 -16.08
N ILE A 67 13.48 20.27 -16.08
CA ILE A 67 14.62 20.28 -17.02
C ILE A 67 14.13 20.14 -18.45
N LEU A 68 13.17 19.26 -18.71
CA LEU A 68 12.64 19.02 -20.06
C LEU A 68 11.91 20.25 -20.60
N VAL A 69 11.12 20.93 -19.77
CA VAL A 69 10.45 22.18 -20.13
C VAL A 69 11.50 23.26 -20.41
N MET A 70 12.48 23.45 -19.54
CA MET A 70 13.54 24.44 -19.75
C MET A 70 14.30 24.20 -21.06
N ARG A 71 14.72 22.95 -21.33
CA ARG A 71 15.42 22.59 -22.57
C ARG A 71 14.53 22.73 -23.81
N GLY A 72 13.26 22.34 -23.71
CA GLY A 72 12.28 22.48 -24.79
C GLY A 72 12.05 23.95 -25.16
N THR A 73 11.93 24.83 -24.16
CA THR A 73 11.84 26.27 -24.37
C THR A 73 13.11 26.82 -25.01
N THR A 74 14.31 26.44 -24.53
CA THR A 74 15.58 26.90 -25.12
C THR A 74 15.77 26.46 -26.58
N ALA A 75 15.31 25.27 -26.96
CA ALA A 75 15.35 24.83 -28.35
C ALA A 75 14.44 25.68 -29.25
N HIS A 76 13.27 26.10 -28.73
CA HIS A 76 12.33 26.93 -29.47
C HIS A 76 12.88 28.34 -29.72
N ILE A 77 13.41 29.04 -28.71
CA ILE A 77 14.00 30.39 -28.88
C ILE A 77 15.21 30.41 -29.83
N VAL A 78 16.04 29.34 -29.85
CA VAL A 78 17.20 29.27 -30.75
C VAL A 78 16.80 29.09 -32.22
N SER A 79 15.69 28.39 -32.51
CA SER A 79 15.18 28.28 -33.90
C SER A 79 14.62 29.60 -34.44
N TYR A 80 14.00 30.42 -33.58
CA TYR A 80 13.53 31.74 -34.00
C TYR A 80 14.68 32.71 -34.28
N SER A 81 15.76 32.65 -33.50
CA SER A 81 16.98 33.48 -33.65
C SER A 81 17.88 33.12 -34.86
N LYS A 82 17.55 32.07 -35.62
CA LYS A 82 18.24 31.73 -36.87
C LYS A 82 17.38 32.01 -38.11
N ALA A 83 16.11 32.34 -37.94
CA ALA A 83 15.20 32.65 -39.06
C ALA A 83 15.24 34.14 -39.44
N ASP A 84 15.92 34.95 -38.64
CA ASP A 84 16.03 36.40 -38.68
C ASP A 84 17.47 36.91 -39.01
N THR A 85 18.42 36.00 -39.28
CA THR A 85 19.76 36.30 -39.86
C THR A 85 19.90 35.70 -41.24
#